data_AF-F8B5E3-F1
#
_entry.id   AF-F8B5E3-F1
#
_cell.length_a   1.000
_cell.length_b   1.000
_cell.length_c   1.000
_cell.angle_alpha   90.00
_cell.angle_beta   90.00
_cell.angle_gamma   90.00
#
_symmetry.space_group_name_H-M   'P 1'
#
loop_
_entity.id
_entity.type
_entity.pdbx_description
1 polymer ?
#
loop_
_entity_poly.entity_id
_entity_poly.type
_entity_poly.pdbx_seq_one_letter_code
_entity_poly.pdbx_strand_id
1 'polypeptide(L)'
;MSWVRLFDAAFEGRTGLDPATFGPGPDPAADFAAAAASLVRRWRDGGAEVAVSVTGSPLPGAFVYRMMIGEYLVHGWDLGVATGQPLPFTEEQARYARALLSTILRPEFRGQAFGEDVPVPLDASELDRLIGFAGRDPAWTPPTAPAPPRAPTRRLVDRRGWSARGVDPGELAADLEVGPPSSFSCTRAPSVSRASSATSGIWSWPASDSRRQ
;
A
#
# COMPACT_ATOMS: atom_id res chain seq x y z
N MET A 1 -9.52 -6.44 6.74
CA MET A 1 -9.56 -4.99 6.49
C MET A 1 -8.86 -4.70 5.16
N SER A 2 -9.41 -3.84 4.31
CA SER A 2 -8.98 -3.60 2.93
C SER A 2 -8.57 -2.13 2.74
N TRP A 3 -7.31 -1.83 3.07
CA TRP A 3 -6.74 -0.48 2.97
C TRP A 3 -6.81 0.14 1.57
N VAL A 4 -6.58 -0.66 0.52
CA VAL A 4 -6.64 -0.16 -0.87
C VAL A 4 -8.00 0.45 -1.22
N ARG A 5 -9.09 -0.16 -0.74
CA ARG A 5 -10.45 0.34 -0.95
C ARG A 5 -10.75 1.58 -0.12
N LEU A 6 -10.15 1.69 1.06
CA LEU A 6 -10.24 2.91 1.87
C LEU A 6 -9.52 4.07 1.19
N PHE A 7 -8.33 3.85 0.63
CA PHE A 7 -7.62 4.88 -0.12
C PHE A 7 -8.39 5.31 -1.36
N ASP A 8 -8.85 4.36 -2.18
CA ASP A 8 -9.62 4.67 -3.40
C ASP A 8 -10.87 5.50 -3.06
N ALA A 9 -11.59 5.09 -2.03
CA ALA A 9 -12.71 5.83 -1.47
C ALA A 9 -12.37 7.25 -1.00
N ALA A 10 -11.21 7.45 -0.39
CA ALA A 10 -10.77 8.78 0.04
C ALA A 10 -10.48 9.67 -1.19
N PHE A 11 -9.87 9.10 -2.24
CA PHE A 11 -9.64 9.79 -3.51
C PHE A 11 -10.92 10.00 -4.35
N GLU A 12 -12.01 9.32 -4.02
CA GLU A 12 -13.37 9.66 -4.49
C GLU A 12 -13.97 10.87 -3.76
N GLY A 13 -13.27 11.42 -2.77
CA GLY A 13 -13.74 12.55 -1.96
C GLY A 13 -14.63 12.13 -0.79
N ARG A 14 -14.73 10.82 -0.49
CA ARG A 14 -15.48 10.37 0.71
C ARG A 14 -14.70 10.75 1.96
N THR A 15 -15.44 11.18 2.99
CA THR A 15 -14.89 11.60 4.29
C THR A 15 -15.54 10.81 5.42
N GLY A 16 -14.99 10.88 6.64
CA GLY A 16 -15.52 10.14 7.80
C GLY A 16 -15.43 8.62 7.63
N LEU A 17 -14.43 8.14 6.89
CA LEU A 17 -14.23 6.73 6.62
C LEU A 17 -13.79 6.01 7.90
N ASP A 18 -14.53 4.97 8.28
CA ASP A 18 -14.12 4.03 9.32
C ASP A 18 -13.37 2.86 8.67
N PRO A 19 -12.06 2.68 8.93
CA PRO A 19 -11.28 1.60 8.37
C PRO A 19 -11.83 0.19 8.69
N ALA A 20 -12.51 0.02 9.82
CA ALA A 20 -13.12 -1.26 10.20
C ALA A 20 -14.26 -1.69 9.25
N THR A 21 -14.88 -0.74 8.55
CA THR A 21 -15.98 -1.02 7.59
C THR A 21 -15.49 -1.58 6.25
N PHE A 22 -14.18 -1.48 5.97
CA PHE A 22 -13.59 -2.01 4.75
C PHE A 22 -13.17 -3.48 4.95
N GLY A 23 -14.15 -4.38 5.08
CA GLY A 23 -13.91 -5.82 5.08
C GLY A 23 -13.50 -6.37 3.70
N PRO A 24 -12.93 -7.60 3.64
CA PRO A 24 -12.81 -8.31 2.37
C PRO A 24 -14.20 -8.57 1.78
N GLY A 25 -14.39 -8.28 0.48
CA GLY A 25 -15.60 -8.66 -0.24
C GLY A 25 -15.61 -10.15 -0.61
N PRO A 26 -16.58 -10.59 -1.43
CA PRO A 26 -16.68 -11.99 -1.86
C PRO A 26 -15.49 -12.44 -2.73
N ASP A 27 -14.82 -11.50 -3.39
CA ASP A 27 -13.58 -11.72 -4.13
C ASP A 27 -12.54 -10.64 -3.76
N PRO A 28 -11.75 -10.87 -2.70
CA PRO A 28 -10.77 -9.88 -2.21
C PRO A 28 -9.67 -9.56 -3.23
N ALA A 29 -9.34 -10.51 -4.11
CA ALA A 29 -8.30 -10.31 -5.13
C ALA A 29 -8.81 -9.38 -6.24
N ALA A 30 -10.02 -9.63 -6.74
CA ALA A 30 -10.65 -8.75 -7.73
C ALA A 30 -10.91 -7.34 -7.14
N ASP A 31 -11.38 -7.26 -5.91
CA ASP A 31 -11.59 -6.00 -5.18
C ASP A 31 -10.30 -5.18 -5.07
N PHE A 32 -9.20 -5.84 -4.71
CA PHE A 32 -7.88 -5.20 -4.64
C PHE A 32 -7.43 -4.69 -6.00
N ALA A 33 -7.51 -5.53 -7.03
CA ALA A 33 -7.08 -5.18 -8.39
C ALA A 33 -7.88 -3.99 -8.96
N ALA A 34 -9.19 -3.97 -8.73
CA ALA A 34 -10.06 -2.87 -9.17
C ALA A 34 -9.70 -1.55 -8.49
N ALA A 35 -9.56 -1.55 -7.16
CA ALA A 35 -9.21 -0.36 -6.39
C ALA A 35 -7.79 0.14 -6.72
N ALA A 36 -6.81 -0.76 -6.85
CA ALA A 36 -5.46 -0.42 -7.25
C ALA A 36 -5.43 0.22 -8.66
N ALA A 37 -6.16 -0.34 -9.62
CA ALA A 37 -6.26 0.23 -10.97
C ALA A 37 -6.93 1.62 -10.96
N SER A 38 -7.94 1.82 -10.11
CA SER A 38 -8.58 3.13 -9.91
C SER A 38 -7.60 4.16 -9.36
N LEU A 39 -6.86 3.82 -8.31
CA LEU A 39 -5.84 4.68 -7.71
C LEU A 39 -4.74 5.07 -8.69
N VAL A 40 -4.28 4.13 -9.53
CA VAL A 40 -3.27 4.42 -10.57
C VAL A 40 -3.82 5.38 -11.63
N ARG A 41 -5.09 5.23 -12.05
CA ARG A 41 -5.72 6.19 -12.97
C ARG A 41 -5.79 7.57 -12.34
N ARG A 42 -6.28 7.67 -11.09
CA ARG A 42 -6.37 8.95 -10.37
C ARG A 42 -5.02 9.62 -10.18
N TRP A 43 -3.94 8.86 -9.94
CA TRP A 43 -2.59 9.43 -9.90
C TRP A 43 -2.25 10.14 -11.22
N ARG A 44 -2.50 9.45 -12.35
CA ARG A 44 -2.25 10.01 -13.69
C ARG A 44 -3.12 11.22 -14.00
N ASP A 45 -4.33 11.26 -13.45
CA ASP A 45 -5.32 12.32 -13.65
C ASP A 45 -5.18 13.48 -12.64
N GLY A 46 -4.02 13.64 -11.99
CA GLY A 46 -3.74 14.77 -11.09
C GLY A 46 -4.20 14.56 -9.64
N GLY A 47 -4.30 13.30 -9.20
CA GLY A 47 -4.64 12.96 -7.82
C GLY A 47 -3.55 13.34 -6.81
N ALA A 48 -2.33 13.64 -7.25
CA ALA A 48 -1.26 14.05 -6.34
C ALA A 48 -1.48 15.47 -5.79
N GLU A 49 -2.19 16.30 -6.55
CA GLU A 49 -2.42 17.72 -6.34
C GLU A 49 -3.66 18.00 -5.48
N VAL A 50 -4.53 17.02 -5.28
CA VAL A 50 -5.78 17.17 -4.51
C VAL A 50 -5.57 16.89 -3.03
N ALA A 51 -6.41 17.48 -2.18
CA ALA A 51 -6.45 17.14 -0.75
C ALA A 51 -7.37 15.93 -0.51
N VAL A 52 -6.93 14.99 0.33
CA VAL A 52 -7.59 13.70 0.55
C VAL A 52 -7.71 13.41 2.05
N SER A 53 -8.90 13.01 2.50
CA SER A 53 -9.17 12.70 3.90
C SER A 53 -9.21 11.18 4.13
N VAL A 54 -8.08 10.60 4.53
CA VAL A 54 -7.97 9.17 4.87
C VAL A 54 -8.37 8.89 6.32
N THR A 55 -7.93 9.73 7.27
CA THR A 55 -8.12 9.55 8.72
C THR A 55 -8.71 10.79 9.40
N GLY A 56 -9.62 11.47 8.70
CA GLY A 56 -10.27 12.70 9.17
C GLY A 56 -9.75 13.94 8.45
N SER A 57 -8.63 14.50 8.92
CA SER A 57 -8.08 15.73 8.35
C SER A 57 -7.57 15.54 6.91
N PRO A 58 -7.78 16.52 6.01
CA PRO A 58 -7.24 16.47 4.66
C PRO A 58 -5.71 16.46 4.65
N LEU A 59 -5.13 15.57 3.84
CA LEU A 59 -3.70 15.45 3.57
C LEU A 59 -3.44 15.71 2.07
N PRO A 60 -2.26 16.22 1.69
CA PRO A 60 -1.89 16.28 0.27
C PRO A 60 -1.95 14.88 -0.37
N GLY A 61 -2.58 14.74 -1.53
CA GLY A 61 -2.73 13.47 -2.23
C GLY A 61 -1.38 12.79 -2.51
N ALA A 62 -0.37 13.58 -2.90
CA ALA A 62 1.01 13.11 -3.05
C ALA A 62 1.53 12.42 -1.78
N PHE A 63 1.20 12.91 -0.58
CA PHE A 63 1.60 12.28 0.68
C PHE A 63 0.86 10.95 0.87
N VAL A 64 -0.43 10.87 0.56
CA VAL A 64 -1.22 9.64 0.66
C VAL A 64 -0.69 8.56 -0.29
N TYR A 65 -0.39 8.90 -1.54
CA TYR A 65 0.22 7.94 -2.49
C TYR A 65 1.57 7.42 -2.02
N ARG A 66 2.40 8.28 -1.42
CA ARG A 66 3.66 7.84 -0.83
C ARG A 66 3.41 6.85 0.30
N MET A 67 2.49 7.16 1.21
CA MET A 67 2.13 6.26 2.31
C MET A 67 1.72 4.88 1.81
N MET A 68 0.92 4.82 0.74
CA MET A 68 0.52 3.55 0.11
C MET A 68 1.70 2.69 -0.35
N ILE A 69 2.81 3.30 -0.81
CA ILE A 69 4.02 2.55 -1.19
C ILE A 69 4.59 1.80 0.02
N GLY A 70 4.69 2.48 1.18
CA GLY A 70 5.16 1.86 2.42
C GLY A 70 4.26 0.71 2.87
N GLU A 71 2.94 0.95 2.88
CA GLU A 71 1.92 -0.06 3.23
C GLU A 71 2.02 -1.31 2.34
N TYR A 72 2.13 -1.14 1.01
CA TYR A 72 2.14 -2.28 0.10
C TYR A 72 3.46 -3.03 0.05
N LEU A 73 4.61 -2.38 0.26
CA LEU A 73 5.87 -3.11 0.33
C LEU A 73 5.94 -3.99 1.58
N VAL A 74 5.57 -3.44 2.74
CA VAL A 74 5.62 -4.18 4.01
C VAL A 74 4.55 -5.28 4.04
N HIS A 75 3.31 -4.97 3.70
CA HIS A 75 2.24 -5.99 3.73
C HIS A 75 2.28 -6.93 2.53
N GLY A 76 2.82 -6.50 1.41
CA GLY A 76 3.12 -7.38 0.28
C GLY A 76 4.23 -8.38 0.64
N TRP A 77 5.23 -7.97 1.42
CA TRP A 77 6.22 -8.88 1.98
C TRP A 77 5.57 -9.89 2.93
N ASP A 78 4.70 -9.44 3.86
CA ASP A 78 3.98 -10.33 4.78
C ASP A 78 3.24 -11.45 4.02
N LEU A 79 2.47 -11.06 3.00
CA LEU A 79 1.71 -12.00 2.18
C LEU A 79 2.61 -12.90 1.33
N GLY A 80 3.64 -12.32 0.71
CA GLY A 80 4.55 -13.05 -0.17
C GLY A 80 5.29 -14.14 0.58
N VAL A 81 5.88 -13.82 1.74
CA VAL A 81 6.58 -14.81 2.57
C VAL A 81 5.61 -15.84 3.13
N ALA A 82 4.45 -15.43 3.65
CA ALA A 82 3.47 -16.37 4.22
C ALA A 82 2.90 -17.37 3.20
N THR A 83 2.87 -17.00 1.92
CA THR A 83 2.31 -17.82 0.83
C THR A 83 3.37 -18.43 -0.09
N GLY A 84 4.65 -18.19 0.19
CA GLY A 84 5.76 -18.68 -0.65
C GLY A 84 5.79 -18.08 -2.06
N GLN A 85 5.23 -16.88 -2.24
CA GLN A 85 5.23 -16.17 -3.53
C GLN A 85 6.51 -15.35 -3.69
N PRO A 86 6.96 -15.12 -4.94
CA PRO A 86 8.12 -14.28 -5.18
C PRO A 86 7.87 -12.84 -4.74
N LEU A 87 8.94 -12.18 -4.27
CA LEU A 87 8.92 -10.78 -3.86
C LEU A 87 9.61 -9.93 -4.96
N PRO A 88 8.85 -9.30 -5.87
CA PRO A 88 9.42 -8.57 -7.01
C PRO A 88 9.89 -7.15 -6.64
N PHE A 89 10.16 -6.88 -5.36
CA PHE A 89 10.54 -5.55 -4.88
C PHE A 89 12.01 -5.28 -5.16
N THR A 90 12.29 -4.09 -5.69
CA THR A 90 13.66 -3.63 -5.94
C THR A 90 14.28 -2.97 -4.70
N GLU A 91 15.61 -2.97 -4.64
CA GLU A 91 16.37 -2.25 -3.60
C GLU A 91 16.01 -0.76 -3.52
N GLU A 92 15.74 -0.12 -4.66
CA GLU A 92 15.34 1.29 -4.72
C GLU A 92 13.97 1.52 -4.08
N GLN A 93 12.98 0.69 -4.42
CA GLN A 93 11.64 0.77 -3.83
C GLN A 93 11.69 0.54 -2.32
N ALA A 94 12.47 -0.46 -1.87
CA ALA A 94 12.63 -0.74 -0.45
C ALA A 94 13.30 0.41 0.32
N ARG A 95 14.37 0.97 -0.25
CA ARG A 95 15.06 2.16 0.31
C ARG A 95 14.12 3.36 0.40
N TYR A 96 13.35 3.61 -0.65
CA TYR A 96 12.37 4.69 -0.70
C TYR A 96 11.29 4.53 0.38
N ALA A 97 10.70 3.33 0.47
CA ALA A 97 9.69 3.02 1.47
C ALA A 97 10.26 3.16 2.89
N ARG A 98 11.50 2.72 3.13
CA ARG A 98 12.15 2.85 4.44
C ARG A 98 12.35 4.31 4.80
N ALA A 99 12.89 5.12 3.88
CA ALA A 99 13.06 6.55 4.09
C ALA A 99 11.73 7.25 4.39
N LEU A 100 10.65 6.88 3.70
CA LEU A 100 9.33 7.39 3.98
C LEU A 100 8.83 6.95 5.36
N LEU A 101 8.86 5.66 5.68
CA LEU A 101 8.40 5.14 6.96
C LEU A 101 9.17 5.79 8.12
N SER A 102 10.47 6.04 7.98
CA SER A 102 11.25 6.78 8.99
C SER A 102 10.75 8.21 9.25
N THR A 103 10.04 8.83 8.31
CA THR A 103 9.44 10.17 8.52
C THR A 103 8.06 10.14 9.17
N ILE A 104 7.31 9.04 9.03
CA ILE A 104 5.92 8.95 9.46
C ILE A 104 5.70 8.04 10.68
N LEU A 105 6.52 7.00 10.84
CA LEU A 105 6.43 6.02 11.91
C LEU A 105 7.19 6.50 13.14
N ARG A 106 6.50 7.29 13.97
CA ARG A 106 7.01 7.73 15.28
C ARG A 106 6.89 6.62 16.33
N PRO A 107 7.67 6.67 17.43
CA PRO A 107 7.63 5.66 18.49
C PRO A 107 6.21 5.39 19.02
N GLU A 108 5.37 6.43 19.13
CA GLU A 108 4.00 6.30 19.64
C GLU A 108 3.05 5.50 18.70
N PHE A 109 3.48 5.22 17.47
CA PHE A 109 2.71 4.46 16.48
C PHE A 109 3.15 3.00 16.36
N ARG A 110 4.19 2.59 17.10
CA ARG A 110 4.62 1.20 17.17
C ARG A 110 3.72 0.39 18.12
N GLY A 111 3.71 -0.93 17.95
CA GLY A 111 2.91 -1.88 18.74
C GLY A 111 1.56 -2.25 18.12
N GLN A 112 1.28 -1.81 16.89
CA GLN A 112 0.10 -2.22 16.11
C GLN A 112 0.54 -2.86 14.78
N ALA A 113 0.23 -2.26 13.63
CA ALA A 113 0.62 -2.76 12.30
C ALA A 113 2.16 -2.78 12.07
N PHE A 114 2.89 -1.99 12.86
CA PHE A 114 4.35 -1.92 12.87
C PHE A 114 4.87 -2.27 14.28
N GLY A 115 5.79 -3.22 14.36
CA GLY A 115 6.42 -3.66 15.60
C GLY A 115 7.54 -2.74 16.07
N GLU A 116 8.27 -3.13 17.11
CA GLU A 116 9.55 -2.50 17.47
C GLU A 116 10.61 -2.76 16.41
N ASP A 117 11.54 -1.82 16.22
CA ASP A 117 12.62 -1.97 15.23
C ASP A 117 13.44 -3.24 15.52
N VAL A 118 13.54 -4.12 14.53
CA VAL A 118 14.31 -5.36 14.59
C VAL A 118 15.68 -5.09 13.96
N PRO A 119 16.78 -5.15 14.75
CA PRO A 119 18.12 -4.92 14.20
C PRO A 119 18.46 -5.91 13.09
N VAL A 120 18.98 -5.39 11.98
CA VAL A 120 19.51 -6.19 10.87
C VAL A 120 20.98 -5.86 10.62
N PRO A 121 21.77 -6.77 10.02
CA PRO A 121 23.16 -6.50 9.65
C PRO A 121 23.32 -5.25 8.79
N LEU A 122 24.47 -4.57 8.94
CA LEU A 122 24.79 -3.34 8.20
C LEU A 122 25.05 -3.56 6.70
N ASP A 123 25.15 -4.80 6.26
CA ASP A 123 25.27 -5.25 4.87
C ASP A 123 24.00 -5.94 4.35
N ALA A 124 22.93 -5.98 5.15
CA ALA A 124 21.64 -6.51 4.74
C ALA A 124 21.03 -5.71 3.58
N SER A 125 20.18 -6.38 2.79
CA SER A 125 19.44 -5.76 1.68
C SER A 125 18.58 -4.58 2.17
N GLU A 126 18.21 -3.64 1.30
CA GLU A 126 17.29 -2.56 1.67
C GLU A 126 15.90 -3.11 2.00
N LEU A 127 15.51 -4.25 1.41
CA LEU A 127 14.28 -4.94 1.77
C LEU A 127 14.35 -5.43 3.21
N ASP A 128 15.41 -6.13 3.61
CA ASP A 128 15.56 -6.61 4.99
C ASP A 128 15.59 -5.45 6.00
N ARG A 129 16.26 -4.34 5.65
CA ARG A 129 16.25 -3.13 6.50
C ARG A 129 14.88 -2.49 6.61
N LEU A 130 14.10 -2.47 5.53
CA LEU A 130 12.72 -1.98 5.56
C LEU A 130 11.87 -2.86 6.48
N ILE A 131 11.98 -4.18 6.35
CA ILE A 131 11.21 -5.15 7.12
C ILE A 131 11.61 -5.12 8.60
N GLY A 132 12.91 -5.06 8.89
CA GLY A 132 13.44 -4.85 10.23
C GLY A 132 12.92 -3.54 10.86
N PHE A 133 13.00 -2.44 10.12
CA PHE A 133 12.48 -1.14 10.55
C PHE A 133 10.96 -1.16 10.82
N ALA A 134 10.21 -1.95 10.04
CA ALA A 134 8.77 -2.18 10.22
C ALA A 134 8.45 -3.14 11.38
N GLY A 135 9.47 -3.67 12.04
CA GLY A 135 9.40 -4.51 13.22
C GLY A 135 9.08 -5.97 12.96
N ARG A 136 9.52 -6.48 11.82
CA ARG A 136 9.40 -7.88 11.40
C ARG A 136 10.80 -8.50 11.32
N ASP A 137 10.89 -9.80 11.56
CA ASP A 137 12.11 -10.56 11.31
C ASP A 137 12.22 -10.88 9.81
N PRO A 138 13.21 -10.36 9.07
CA PRO A 138 13.37 -10.66 7.65
C PRO A 138 13.69 -12.14 7.37
N ALA A 139 14.20 -12.88 8.37
CA ALA A 139 14.46 -14.31 8.28
C ALA A 139 13.21 -15.16 8.61
N TRP A 140 12.07 -14.54 8.92
CA TRP A 140 10.84 -15.27 9.19
C TRP A 140 10.44 -16.12 7.98
N THR A 141 10.01 -17.34 8.25
CA THR A 141 9.46 -18.26 7.24
C THR A 141 8.17 -18.86 7.79
N PRO A 142 7.17 -19.13 6.92
CA PRO A 142 5.96 -19.80 7.37
C PRO A 142 6.32 -21.18 7.94
N PRO A 143 5.70 -21.60 9.05
CA PRO A 143 5.89 -22.94 9.58
C PRO A 143 5.63 -23.97 8.47
N THR A 144 6.53 -24.92 8.28
CA THR A 144 6.30 -26.04 7.36
C THR A 144 5.05 -26.79 7.79
N ALA A 145 3.94 -26.56 7.10
CA ALA A 145 2.75 -27.37 7.30
C ALA A 145 3.06 -28.80 6.81
N PRO A 146 2.64 -29.87 7.51
CA PRO A 146 2.62 -31.19 6.91
C PRO A 146 1.80 -31.11 5.62
N ALA A 147 2.31 -31.74 4.55
CA ALA A 147 1.64 -31.72 3.26
C ALA A 147 0.16 -32.07 3.45
N PRO A 148 -0.79 -31.23 2.97
CA PRO A 148 -2.19 -31.57 3.09
C PRO A 148 -2.42 -32.92 2.40
N PRO A 149 -3.28 -33.81 2.96
CA PRO A 149 -3.63 -35.03 2.26
C PRO A 149 -4.12 -34.64 0.87
N ARG A 150 -3.58 -35.28 -0.17
CA ARG A 150 -3.98 -35.02 -1.56
C ARG A 150 -5.51 -35.01 -1.62
N ALA A 151 -6.08 -33.84 -1.93
CA ALA A 151 -7.51 -33.74 -2.12
C ALA A 151 -7.93 -34.76 -3.20
N PRO A 152 -8.99 -35.55 -3.00
CA PRO A 152 -9.47 -36.43 -4.04
C PRO A 152 -9.74 -35.58 -5.29
N THR A 153 -9.13 -35.94 -6.41
CA THR A 153 -9.34 -35.31 -7.72
C THR A 153 -10.83 -35.28 -8.00
N ARG A 154 -11.46 -34.12 -7.75
CA ARG A 154 -12.81 -33.85 -8.26
C ARG A 154 -12.65 -33.76 -9.76
N ARG A 155 -13.15 -34.76 -10.50
CA ARG A 155 -13.22 -34.71 -11.97
C ARG A 155 -13.86 -33.37 -12.34
N LEU A 156 -13.08 -32.50 -12.98
CA LEU A 156 -13.64 -31.35 -13.70
C LEU A 156 -14.60 -31.92 -14.73
N VAL A 157 -15.88 -31.58 -14.59
CA VAL A 157 -16.90 -31.90 -15.58
C VAL A 157 -16.65 -31.01 -16.81
N ASP A 158 -16.62 -31.69 -17.95
CA ASP A 158 -16.67 -31.26 -19.35
C ASP A 158 -16.42 -29.77 -19.70
N ARG A 159 -15.34 -29.55 -20.45
CA ARG A 159 -14.99 -28.30 -21.14
C ARG A 159 -15.88 -28.11 -22.36
N ARG A 160 -16.93 -27.31 -22.26
CA ARG A 160 -17.55 -26.67 -23.44
C ARG A 160 -17.84 -25.19 -23.22
N GLY A 161 -17.07 -24.36 -23.93
CA GLY A 161 -17.54 -23.07 -24.46
C GLY A 161 -17.16 -21.80 -23.71
N TRP A 162 -15.87 -21.45 -23.65
CA TRP A 162 -15.46 -20.05 -23.55
C TRP A 162 -14.45 -19.75 -24.68
N SER A 163 -14.84 -18.92 -25.65
CA SER A 163 -13.93 -18.35 -26.66
C SER A 163 -13.56 -16.93 -26.26
N ALA A 164 -12.31 -16.70 -25.91
CA ALA A 164 -11.76 -15.35 -25.79
C ALA A 164 -11.57 -14.77 -27.20
N ARG A 165 -12.24 -13.65 -27.51
CA ARG A 165 -11.75 -12.75 -28.56
C ARG A 165 -10.55 -12.02 -27.96
N GLY A 166 -9.39 -12.20 -28.59
CA GLY A 166 -8.12 -11.64 -28.15
C GLY A 166 -8.09 -10.12 -28.32
N VAL A 167 -7.45 -9.46 -27.36
CA VAL A 167 -6.89 -8.12 -27.53
C VAL A 167 -5.43 -8.33 -27.98
N ASP A 168 -5.05 -7.66 -29.06
CA ASP A 168 -3.71 -7.72 -29.66
C ASP A 168 -2.71 -6.96 -28.76
N PRO A 169 -1.59 -7.57 -28.32
CA PRO A 169 -0.57 -6.89 -27.53
C PRO A 169 0.11 -5.70 -28.24
N GLY A 170 -0.04 -5.56 -29.56
CA GLY A 170 0.54 -4.45 -30.33
C GLY A 170 -0.19 -3.12 -30.19
N GLU A 171 -1.46 -3.12 -29.73
CA GLU A 171 -2.28 -1.90 -29.66
C GLU A 171 -2.01 -1.06 -28.39
N LEU A 172 -1.38 -1.65 -27.36
CA LEU A 172 -1.05 -0.96 -26.10
C LEU A 172 0.26 -0.16 -26.12
N ALA A 173 1.08 -0.31 -27.16
CA ALA A 173 2.42 0.30 -27.22
C ALA A 173 2.48 1.64 -27.98
N ALA A 174 1.40 2.05 -28.66
CA ALA A 174 1.39 3.24 -29.51
C ALA A 174 1.09 4.56 -28.76
N ASP A 175 0.56 4.51 -27.54
CA ASP A 175 0.13 5.71 -26.79
C ASP A 175 1.18 6.26 -25.80
N LEU A 176 2.45 5.82 -25.91
CA LEU A 176 3.52 6.15 -24.96
C LEU A 176 4.61 7.11 -25.48
N GLU A 177 4.37 7.86 -26.56
CA GLU A 177 5.29 8.96 -26.93
C GLU A 177 5.00 10.21 -26.08
N VAL A 178 5.72 10.30 -24.95
CA VAL A 178 5.83 11.52 -24.13
C VAL A 178 6.80 12.49 -24.82
N GLY A 179 6.28 13.59 -25.36
CA GLY A 179 7.09 14.70 -25.89
C GLY A 179 7.92 15.41 -24.82
N PRO A 180 8.99 16.13 -25.20
CA PRO A 180 9.93 16.74 -24.26
C PRO A 180 9.29 17.89 -23.45
N PRO A 181 9.74 18.14 -22.20
CA PRO A 181 9.15 19.16 -21.35
C PRO A 181 9.45 20.58 -21.87
N SER A 182 8.40 21.39 -22.00
CA SER A 182 8.53 22.84 -22.22
C SER A 182 9.04 23.52 -20.97
N SER A 183 10.02 24.41 -21.13
CA SER A 183 10.61 25.24 -20.09
C SER A 183 9.60 26.25 -19.54
N PHE A 184 9.30 26.18 -18.24
CA PHE A 184 8.55 27.22 -17.54
C PHE A 184 9.47 28.09 -16.68
N SER A 185 9.37 29.39 -16.93
CA SER A 185 10.11 30.46 -16.28
C SER A 185 9.54 30.76 -14.88
N CYS A 186 10.42 30.93 -13.91
CA CYS A 186 10.12 31.15 -12.51
C CYS A 186 9.52 32.55 -12.30
N THR A 187 8.27 32.64 -11.85
CA THR A 187 7.70 33.89 -11.34
C THR A 187 7.37 33.73 -9.86
N ARG A 188 7.90 34.66 -9.08
CA ARG A 188 7.98 34.72 -7.61
C ARG A 188 6.59 34.84 -6.95
N ALA A 189 6.25 33.92 -6.04
CA ALA A 189 5.10 34.08 -5.13
C ALA A 189 5.49 34.90 -3.87
N PRO A 190 4.57 35.70 -3.29
CA PRO A 190 4.86 36.55 -2.14
C PRO A 190 4.90 35.76 -0.82
N SER A 191 5.70 36.26 0.12
CA SER A 191 5.91 35.73 1.47
C SER A 191 4.66 35.80 2.34
N VAL A 192 4.32 34.72 3.04
CA VAL A 192 3.37 34.74 4.17
C VAL A 192 4.07 34.24 5.43
N SER A 193 3.98 35.06 6.47
CA SER A 193 4.67 34.96 7.75
C SER A 193 4.20 33.80 8.63
N ARG A 194 5.14 33.30 9.45
CA ARG A 194 4.96 32.35 10.56
C ARG A 194 3.86 32.78 11.53
N ALA A 195 3.03 31.83 11.93
CA ALA A 195 2.42 31.76 13.25
C ALA A 195 2.61 30.34 13.82
N SER A 196 2.96 30.27 15.09
CA SER A 196 3.43 29.08 15.81
C SER A 196 2.37 28.58 16.80
N SER A 197 2.44 27.27 17.08
CA SER A 197 2.04 26.50 18.29
C SER A 197 0.54 26.36 18.66
N ALA A 198 0.03 25.11 18.57
CA ALA A 198 -0.27 24.20 19.70
C ALA A 198 -1.10 22.97 19.20
N THR A 199 -0.55 21.77 19.08
CA THR A 199 -0.49 20.60 20.01
C THR A 199 -1.77 19.74 20.18
N SER A 200 -1.56 18.43 19.96
CA SER A 200 -2.24 17.26 20.56
C SER A 200 -3.59 16.79 19.99
N GLY A 201 -3.61 15.60 19.37
CA GLY A 201 -4.83 14.78 19.25
C GLY A 201 -5.05 13.94 17.98
N ILE A 202 -4.10 13.80 17.05
CA ILE A 202 -4.43 13.33 15.68
C ILE A 202 -4.43 11.80 15.51
N TRP A 203 -3.96 11.02 16.50
CA TRP A 203 -3.75 9.58 16.30
C TRP A 203 -4.06 8.78 17.57
N SER A 204 -5.34 8.51 17.77
CA SER A 204 -5.82 7.59 18.80
C SER A 204 -6.46 6.39 18.09
N TRP A 205 -5.86 5.22 18.23
CA TRP A 205 -6.43 3.96 17.74
C TRP A 205 -7.27 3.33 18.86
N PRO A 206 -8.51 2.86 18.59
CA PRO A 206 -9.26 2.13 19.60
C PRO A 206 -8.57 0.78 19.85
N ALA A 207 -8.14 0.57 21.09
CA ALA A 207 -7.69 -0.75 21.55
C ALA A 207 -8.86 -1.74 21.41
N SER A 208 -8.64 -2.84 20.69
CA SER A 208 -9.53 -3.98 20.77
C SER A 208 -9.40 -4.60 22.16
N ASP A 209 -10.43 -4.44 23.00
CA ASP A 209 -10.54 -5.07 24.31
C ASP A 209 -10.63 -6.60 24.13
N SER A 210 -9.48 -7.27 24.12
CA SER A 210 -9.39 -8.74 24.13
C SER A 210 -9.46 -9.29 25.56
N ARG A 211 -10.42 -8.81 26.35
CA ARG A 211 -10.80 -9.41 27.65
C ARG A 211 -12.30 -9.30 27.90
N ARG A 212 -13.01 -10.35 27.52
CA ARG A 212 -14.10 -10.94 28.31
C ARG A 212 -14.39 -12.36 27.79
N GLN A 213 -13.85 -13.34 28.53
CA GLN A 213 -14.55 -14.60 28.81
C GLN A 213 -15.66 -14.30 29.81
#